data_AF-A0AB36GJK8-F1
#
_entry.id   AF-A0AB36GJK8-F1
#
_cell.length_a   1.000
_cell.length_b   1.000
_cell.length_c   1.000
_cell.angle_alpha   90.00
_cell.angle_beta   90.00
_cell.angle_gamma   90.00
#
_symmetry.space_group_name_H-M   'P 1'
#
loop_
_entity.id
_entity.type
_entity.pdbx_description
1 polymer ?
#
loop_
_entity_poly.entity_id
_entity_poly.type
_entity_poly.pdbx_seq_one_letter_code
_entity_poly.pdbx_strand_id
1 'polypeptide(L)'
;MHAMMSPQPPAHLPCDAAAAERTLVMGILNVTPDSISDGGEHYTANDALTHAQRMIAQGADIIDVGGESTRPGAVRISVEEELRRILPVIEGLAETGITISVDTMNAATARAAVAAGAHIINDVSGMSVSDEMVQTVAELGVPYILMHARGTSTTMDALAAYPRGTVIEVLDELAALRDRLVAAGVHAENIILDPGLGFAKGGMQDWELLAALGQLHTLGHRVLIAGSRKRFLANALNAADAARTKTQNPAAGANTAPDQMPPARAPENRDAASAALSALVAAQGVWGVRVHNVPPTVDAVTVANTLRTITRTKQT
;
A
#
# COMPACT_ATOMS: atom_id res chain seq x y z
N MET A 1 29.84 0.65 -30.53
CA MET A 1 28.63 1.39 -30.96
C MET A 1 27.49 0.89 -30.08
N HIS A 2 27.15 1.61 -29.00
CA HIS A 2 25.93 1.31 -28.24
C HIS A 2 24.76 1.75 -29.12
N ALA A 3 23.98 0.80 -29.62
CA ALA A 3 22.71 1.13 -30.26
C ALA A 3 21.86 1.86 -29.23
N MET A 4 21.49 3.10 -29.50
CA MET A 4 20.47 3.79 -28.72
C MET A 4 19.17 2.99 -28.91
N MET A 5 18.81 2.16 -27.94
CA MET A 5 17.50 1.53 -27.89
C MET A 5 16.47 2.64 -27.88
N SER A 6 15.55 2.62 -28.84
CA SER A 6 14.38 3.50 -28.82
C SER A 6 13.69 3.36 -27.46
N PRO A 7 13.24 4.45 -26.83
CA PRO A 7 12.55 4.37 -25.55
C PRO A 7 11.35 3.42 -25.69
N GLN A 8 11.29 2.41 -24.83
CA GLN A 8 10.15 1.50 -24.78
C GLN A 8 8.89 2.30 -24.40
N PRO A 9 7.70 1.96 -24.92
CA PRO A 9 6.47 2.57 -24.45
C PRO A 9 6.22 2.23 -22.97
N PRO A 10 5.46 3.05 -22.22
CA PRO A 10 5.07 2.72 -20.86
C PRO A 10 4.31 1.39 -20.83
N ALA A 11 4.47 0.65 -19.73
CA ALA A 11 3.92 -0.69 -19.60
C ALA A 11 2.40 -0.66 -19.39
N HIS A 12 1.69 -1.48 -20.16
CA HIS A 12 0.25 -1.67 -19.99
C HIS A 12 -0.03 -2.68 -18.87
N LEU A 13 -0.96 -2.33 -17.98
CA LEU A 13 -1.43 -3.24 -16.93
C LEU A 13 -2.75 -3.90 -17.35
N PRO A 14 -2.99 -5.17 -16.99
CA PRO A 14 -4.29 -5.82 -17.19
C PRO A 14 -5.46 -5.02 -16.59
N CYS A 15 -5.22 -4.25 -15.53
CA CYS A 15 -6.22 -3.42 -14.86
C CYS A 15 -6.39 -1.99 -15.43
N ASP A 16 -5.67 -1.59 -16.50
CA ASP A 16 -5.70 -0.20 -17.01
C ASP A 16 -7.10 0.26 -17.41
N ALA A 17 -7.90 -0.62 -18.04
CA ALA A 17 -9.27 -0.30 -18.41
C ALA A 17 -10.14 0.02 -17.18
N ALA A 18 -10.02 -0.79 -16.11
CA ALA A 18 -10.73 -0.53 -14.86
C ALA A 18 -10.22 0.75 -14.18
N ALA A 19 -8.91 1.01 -14.24
CA ALA A 19 -8.28 2.19 -13.63
C ALA A 19 -8.75 3.50 -14.27
N ALA A 20 -9.09 3.48 -15.57
CA ALA A 20 -9.61 4.64 -16.28
C ALA A 20 -11.01 5.05 -15.78
N GLU A 21 -11.79 4.10 -15.28
CA GLU A 21 -13.18 4.33 -14.86
C GLU A 21 -13.32 4.56 -13.35
N ARG A 22 -12.49 3.87 -12.55
CA ARG A 22 -12.66 3.82 -11.10
C ARG A 22 -11.35 3.60 -10.35
N THR A 23 -11.36 3.94 -9.07
CA THR A 23 -10.29 3.54 -8.15
C THR A 23 -10.24 2.01 -8.04
N LEU A 24 -9.03 1.45 -8.07
CA LEU A 24 -8.76 0.02 -7.99
C LEU A 24 -8.66 -0.49 -6.54
N VAL A 25 -8.97 -1.76 -6.33
CA VAL A 25 -8.75 -2.48 -5.07
C VAL A 25 -7.60 -3.46 -5.22
N MET A 26 -6.51 -3.20 -4.48
CA MET A 26 -5.34 -4.07 -4.40
C MET A 26 -5.43 -4.92 -3.13
N GLY A 27 -5.60 -6.23 -3.30
CA GLY A 27 -5.67 -7.21 -2.21
C GLY A 27 -4.27 -7.63 -1.74
N ILE A 28 -4.05 -7.60 -0.42
CA ILE A 28 -2.77 -7.99 0.19
C ILE A 28 -2.70 -9.51 0.34
N LEU A 29 -1.73 -10.15 -0.30
CA LEU A 29 -1.41 -11.57 -0.15
C LEU A 29 -0.04 -11.73 0.52
N ASN A 30 -0.03 -11.83 1.85
CA ASN A 30 1.18 -12.15 2.59
C ASN A 30 1.45 -13.66 2.53
N VAL A 31 2.59 -14.05 1.99
CA VAL A 31 3.08 -15.43 1.91
C VAL A 31 4.11 -15.66 3.02
N THR A 32 3.67 -15.45 4.25
CA THR A 32 4.53 -15.57 5.45
C THR A 32 3.98 -16.64 6.39
N PRO A 33 4.82 -17.38 7.14
CA PRO A 33 4.33 -18.32 8.14
C PRO A 33 3.37 -17.68 9.17
N ASP A 34 3.60 -16.41 9.52
CA ASP A 34 2.84 -15.68 10.55
C ASP A 34 1.47 -15.15 10.08
N SER A 35 1.07 -15.34 8.81
CA SER A 35 -0.23 -14.85 8.31
C SER A 35 -1.41 -15.77 8.64
N ILE A 36 -1.19 -16.84 9.42
CA ILE A 36 -2.23 -17.77 9.84
C ILE A 36 -2.75 -17.37 11.22
N SER A 37 -4.01 -16.96 11.31
CA SER A 37 -4.73 -16.80 12.60
C SER A 37 -4.92 -18.13 13.35
N ASP A 38 -4.67 -19.25 12.67
CA ASP A 38 -5.10 -20.59 13.09
C ASP A 38 -3.93 -21.57 13.33
N GLY A 39 -2.71 -21.08 13.59
CA GLY A 39 -1.62 -21.91 14.15
C GLY A 39 -1.13 -23.12 13.35
N GLY A 40 -1.06 -23.06 12.01
CA GLY A 40 -0.56 -24.17 11.18
C GLY A 40 0.88 -23.96 10.69
N GLU A 41 1.79 -24.89 10.97
CA GLU A 41 3.21 -24.88 10.49
C GLU A 41 3.38 -25.13 8.97
N HIS A 42 2.31 -25.04 8.16
CA HIS A 42 2.34 -25.42 6.75
C HIS A 42 1.54 -24.47 5.85
N TYR A 43 1.90 -23.18 5.79
CA TYR A 43 1.39 -22.31 4.72
C TYR A 43 2.06 -22.68 3.39
N THR A 44 1.30 -23.22 2.46
CA THR A 44 1.81 -23.64 1.14
C THR A 44 1.51 -22.62 0.05
N ALA A 45 2.20 -22.71 -1.08
CA ALA A 45 1.87 -21.92 -2.26
C ALA A 45 0.41 -22.15 -2.72
N ASN A 46 -0.13 -23.37 -2.55
CA ASN A 46 -1.52 -23.68 -2.88
C ASN A 46 -2.52 -22.94 -1.98
N ASP A 47 -2.20 -22.77 -0.69
CA ASP A 47 -3.04 -21.99 0.23
C ASP A 47 -3.06 -20.51 -0.16
N ALA A 48 -1.89 -19.97 -0.57
CA ALA A 48 -1.77 -18.62 -1.09
C ALA A 48 -2.56 -18.42 -2.38
N LEU A 49 -2.43 -19.34 -3.34
CA LEU A 49 -3.19 -19.30 -4.59
C LEU A 49 -4.70 -19.40 -4.34
N THR A 50 -5.13 -20.30 -3.45
CA THR A 50 -6.54 -20.41 -3.07
C THR A 50 -7.06 -19.12 -2.45
N HIS A 51 -6.27 -18.48 -1.58
CA HIS A 51 -6.63 -17.20 -0.99
C HIS A 51 -6.71 -16.09 -2.04
N ALA A 52 -5.74 -16.03 -2.95
CA ALA A 52 -5.74 -15.06 -4.04
C ALA A 52 -6.94 -15.23 -4.97
N GLN A 53 -7.28 -16.46 -5.35
CA GLN A 53 -8.48 -16.77 -6.14
C GLN A 53 -9.77 -16.30 -5.45
N ARG A 54 -9.86 -16.45 -4.12
CA ARG A 54 -10.98 -15.88 -3.34
C ARG A 54 -11.01 -14.35 -3.43
N MET A 55 -9.87 -13.67 -3.27
CA MET A 55 -9.80 -12.22 -3.39
C MET A 55 -10.19 -11.72 -4.79
N ILE A 56 -9.75 -12.42 -5.85
CA ILE A 56 -10.13 -12.13 -7.23
C ILE A 56 -11.64 -12.27 -7.41
N ALA A 57 -12.22 -13.38 -6.96
CA ALA A 57 -13.67 -13.60 -7.01
C ALA A 57 -14.47 -12.58 -6.18
N GLN A 58 -13.85 -11.98 -5.16
CA GLN A 58 -14.42 -10.92 -4.33
C GLN A 58 -14.25 -9.52 -4.93
N GLY A 59 -13.59 -9.38 -6.09
CA GLY A 59 -13.46 -8.12 -6.83
C GLY A 59 -12.15 -7.37 -6.62
N ALA A 60 -11.09 -8.04 -6.15
CA ALA A 60 -9.75 -7.45 -6.21
C ALA A 60 -9.32 -7.28 -7.68
N ASP A 61 -8.76 -6.10 -8.00
CA ASP A 61 -8.23 -5.77 -9.32
C ASP A 61 -6.74 -6.12 -9.46
N ILE A 62 -6.04 -6.08 -8.32
CA ILE A 62 -4.62 -6.34 -8.20
C ILE A 62 -4.40 -7.25 -7.00
N ILE A 63 -3.53 -8.24 -7.14
CA ILE A 63 -3.02 -9.01 -6.01
C ILE A 63 -1.58 -8.59 -5.74
N ASP A 64 -1.32 -8.13 -4.53
CA ASP A 64 0.01 -7.72 -4.07
C ASP A 64 0.63 -8.81 -3.20
N VAL A 65 1.63 -9.49 -3.76
CA VAL A 65 2.25 -10.69 -3.20
C VAL A 65 3.52 -10.29 -2.44
N GLY A 66 3.54 -10.53 -1.13
CA GLY A 66 4.69 -10.24 -0.28
C GLY A 66 5.20 -11.49 0.44
N GLY A 67 6.49 -11.81 0.29
CA GLY A 67 7.14 -12.94 0.97
C GLY A 67 7.67 -12.60 2.36
N GLU A 68 7.72 -11.31 2.68
CA GLU A 68 8.35 -10.76 3.86
C GLU A 68 7.43 -9.80 4.62
N SER A 69 7.43 -9.89 5.96
CA SER A 69 6.65 -8.99 6.79
C SER A 69 7.36 -7.65 6.93
N THR A 70 6.65 -6.56 6.61
CA THR A 70 7.12 -5.18 6.78
C THR A 70 6.59 -4.55 8.08
N ARG A 71 6.01 -5.37 8.97
CA ARG A 71 5.49 -4.91 10.27
C ARG A 71 6.64 -4.48 11.20
N PRO A 72 6.40 -3.54 12.13
CA PRO A 72 7.39 -3.13 13.11
C PRO A 72 7.97 -4.34 13.86
N GLY A 73 9.30 -4.46 13.91
CA GLY A 73 10.01 -5.55 14.59
C GLY A 73 10.13 -6.86 13.81
N ALA A 74 9.67 -6.94 12.57
CA ALA A 74 9.85 -8.13 11.73
C ALA A 74 11.33 -8.39 11.41
N VAL A 75 11.72 -9.67 11.41
CA VAL A 75 13.08 -10.11 11.08
C VAL A 75 13.22 -10.22 9.56
N ARG A 76 14.31 -9.66 9.01
CA ARG A 76 14.61 -9.74 7.58
C ARG A 76 14.87 -11.20 7.17
N ILE A 77 14.32 -11.60 6.02
CA ILE A 77 14.61 -12.92 5.42
C ILE A 77 15.67 -12.79 4.32
N SER A 78 16.28 -13.92 3.94
CA SER A 78 17.19 -13.92 2.78
C SER A 78 16.40 -13.81 1.47
N VAL A 79 17.06 -13.34 0.41
CA VAL A 79 16.47 -13.26 -0.94
C VAL A 79 16.00 -14.64 -1.40
N GLU A 80 16.77 -15.69 -1.14
CA GLU A 80 16.42 -17.06 -1.51
C GLU A 80 15.12 -17.53 -0.84
N GLU A 81 14.94 -17.19 0.45
CA GLU A 81 13.73 -17.55 1.18
C GLU A 81 12.52 -16.72 0.71
N GLU A 82 12.70 -15.44 0.40
CA GLU A 82 11.65 -14.61 -0.18
C GLU A 82 11.19 -15.17 -1.53
N LEU A 83 12.14 -15.47 -2.43
CA LEU A 83 11.88 -16.08 -3.73
C LEU A 83 11.16 -17.43 -3.61
N ARG A 84 11.62 -18.30 -2.70
CA ARG A 84 11.00 -19.61 -2.45
C ARG A 84 9.52 -19.48 -2.06
N ARG A 85 9.16 -18.41 -1.36
CA ARG A 85 7.77 -18.13 -0.96
C ARG A 85 6.93 -17.61 -2.12
N ILE A 86 7.43 -16.61 -2.84
CA ILE A 86 6.57 -15.84 -3.76
C ILE A 86 6.53 -16.41 -5.19
N LEU A 87 7.62 -17.00 -5.70
CA LEU A 87 7.68 -17.38 -7.11
C LEU A 87 6.59 -18.37 -7.52
N PRO A 88 6.35 -19.49 -6.78
CA PRO A 88 5.28 -20.42 -7.16
C PRO A 88 3.88 -19.79 -7.14
N VAL A 89 3.68 -18.76 -6.30
CA VAL A 89 2.41 -18.04 -6.20
C VAL A 89 2.25 -17.07 -7.37
N ILE A 90 3.31 -16.35 -7.75
CA ILE A 90 3.29 -15.43 -8.90
C ILE A 90 3.07 -16.21 -10.19
N GLU A 91 3.77 -17.33 -10.39
CA GLU A 91 3.61 -18.20 -11.56
C GLU A 91 2.18 -18.72 -11.68
N GLY A 92 1.60 -19.22 -10.59
CA GLY A 92 0.20 -19.68 -10.59
C GLY A 92 -0.82 -18.56 -10.80
N LEU A 93 -0.53 -17.32 -10.38
CA LEU A 93 -1.40 -16.17 -10.62
C LEU A 93 -1.33 -15.65 -12.05
N ALA A 94 -0.19 -15.79 -12.72
CA ALA A 94 -0.01 -15.32 -14.10
C ALA A 94 -1.03 -15.96 -15.06
N GLU A 95 -1.42 -17.21 -14.80
CA GLU A 95 -2.43 -17.94 -15.59
C GLU A 95 -3.85 -17.36 -15.46
N THR A 96 -4.13 -16.56 -14.42
CA THR A 96 -5.46 -16.00 -14.16
C THR A 96 -5.75 -14.71 -14.94
N GLY A 97 -4.71 -14.04 -15.46
CA GLY A 97 -4.81 -12.73 -16.10
C GLY A 97 -5.02 -11.55 -15.15
N ILE A 98 -4.98 -11.77 -13.83
CA ILE A 98 -5.03 -10.68 -12.84
C ILE A 98 -3.78 -9.81 -12.92
N THR A 99 -3.89 -8.53 -12.55
CA THR A 99 -2.69 -7.70 -12.34
C THR A 99 -1.98 -8.15 -11.07
N ILE A 100 -0.68 -8.40 -11.16
CA ILE A 100 0.14 -8.90 -10.06
C ILE A 100 1.15 -7.84 -9.66
N SER A 101 1.15 -7.47 -8.39
CA SER A 101 2.17 -6.64 -7.76
C SER A 101 3.05 -7.51 -6.86
N VAL A 102 4.36 -7.26 -6.83
CA VAL A 102 5.29 -7.89 -5.88
C VAL A 102 5.73 -6.88 -4.83
N ASP A 103 5.45 -7.15 -3.56
CA ASP A 103 5.90 -6.36 -2.39
C ASP A 103 7.30 -6.82 -2.00
N THR A 104 8.34 -6.11 -2.48
CA THR A 104 9.73 -6.42 -2.20
C THR A 104 10.62 -5.19 -2.22
N MET A 105 11.65 -5.22 -1.35
CA MET A 105 12.72 -4.23 -1.29
C MET A 105 14.02 -4.75 -1.94
N ASN A 106 14.02 -5.99 -2.45
CA ASN A 106 15.21 -6.65 -2.98
C ASN A 106 15.18 -6.64 -4.52
N ALA A 107 16.21 -6.04 -5.14
CA ALA A 107 16.31 -5.92 -6.59
C ALA A 107 16.31 -7.28 -7.31
N ALA A 108 17.05 -8.27 -6.76
CA ALA A 108 17.06 -9.63 -7.28
C ALA A 108 15.67 -10.30 -7.22
N THR A 109 14.92 -10.10 -6.13
CA THR A 109 13.54 -10.56 -5.98
C THR A 109 12.64 -9.92 -7.02
N ALA A 110 12.73 -8.59 -7.20
CA ALA A 110 11.94 -7.85 -8.19
C ALA A 110 12.16 -8.39 -9.61
N ARG A 111 13.42 -8.62 -10.02
CA ARG A 111 13.74 -9.21 -11.34
C ARG A 111 13.11 -10.57 -11.55
N ALA A 112 13.27 -11.47 -10.58
CA ALA A 112 12.74 -12.82 -10.68
C ALA A 112 11.20 -12.83 -10.68
N ALA A 113 10.58 -11.98 -9.86
CA ALA A 113 9.12 -11.84 -9.81
C ALA A 113 8.55 -11.32 -11.13
N VAL A 114 9.15 -10.29 -11.74
CA VAL A 114 8.73 -9.80 -13.06
C VAL A 114 8.92 -10.86 -14.13
N ALA A 115 10.06 -11.57 -14.13
CA ALA A 115 10.29 -12.68 -15.05
C ALA A 115 9.26 -13.82 -14.91
N ALA A 116 8.73 -14.03 -13.70
CA ALA A 116 7.69 -15.00 -13.40
C ALA A 116 6.26 -14.53 -13.74
N GLY A 117 6.07 -13.25 -14.10
CA GLY A 117 4.77 -12.69 -14.50
C GLY A 117 4.22 -11.58 -13.59
N ALA A 118 4.99 -11.08 -12.61
CA ALA A 118 4.60 -9.87 -11.89
C ALA A 118 4.61 -8.65 -12.83
N HIS A 119 3.62 -7.78 -12.65
CA HIS A 119 3.41 -6.60 -13.49
C HIS A 119 3.88 -5.31 -12.81
N ILE A 120 3.88 -5.25 -11.48
CA ILE A 120 4.20 -4.05 -10.69
C ILE A 120 5.21 -4.42 -9.62
N ILE A 121 6.19 -3.55 -9.39
CA ILE A 121 7.08 -3.64 -8.22
C ILE A 121 6.55 -2.67 -7.16
N ASN A 122 6.24 -3.18 -5.98
CA ASN A 122 5.85 -2.41 -4.80
C ASN A 122 7.00 -2.36 -3.80
N ASP A 123 7.66 -1.21 -3.68
CA ASP A 123 8.86 -1.06 -2.86
C ASP A 123 8.61 -0.09 -1.70
N VAL A 124 8.64 -0.66 -0.50
CA VAL A 124 8.40 0.07 0.75
C VAL A 124 9.68 0.64 1.38
N SER A 125 10.83 0.62 0.68
CA SER A 125 12.13 1.09 1.20
C SER A 125 12.17 2.59 1.51
N GLY A 126 11.30 3.38 0.87
CA GLY A 126 11.28 4.83 1.03
C GLY A 126 12.62 5.48 0.72
N MET A 127 13.09 6.34 1.62
CA MET A 127 14.37 7.04 1.48
C MET A 127 15.59 6.10 1.44
N SER A 128 15.41 4.80 1.69
CA SER A 128 16.47 3.78 1.70
C SER A 128 16.53 2.96 0.42
N VAL A 129 15.76 3.28 -0.62
CA VAL A 129 15.78 2.54 -1.89
C VAL A 129 17.20 2.45 -2.46
N SER A 130 17.65 1.23 -2.81
CA SER A 130 19.02 1.01 -3.27
C SER A 130 19.25 1.48 -4.71
N ASP A 131 20.49 1.80 -5.05
CA ASP A 131 20.86 2.10 -6.45
C ASP A 131 20.61 0.91 -7.37
N GLU A 132 20.80 -0.31 -6.86
CA GLU A 132 20.52 -1.54 -7.58
C GLU A 132 19.03 -1.67 -7.93
N MET A 133 18.12 -1.32 -7.01
CA MET A 133 16.69 -1.31 -7.29
C MET A 133 16.34 -0.27 -8.36
N VAL A 134 16.92 0.93 -8.27
CA VAL A 134 16.69 1.98 -9.27
C VAL A 134 17.10 1.53 -10.68
N GLN A 135 18.29 0.95 -10.83
CA GLN A 135 18.72 0.40 -12.12
C GLN A 135 17.82 -0.74 -12.58
N THR A 136 17.43 -1.62 -11.65
CA THR A 136 16.54 -2.74 -11.94
C THR A 136 15.20 -2.29 -12.50
N VAL A 137 14.56 -1.28 -11.90
CA VAL A 137 13.27 -0.78 -12.35
C VAL A 137 13.38 -0.10 -13.72
N ALA A 138 14.46 0.65 -13.94
CA ALA A 138 14.73 1.28 -15.23
C ALA A 138 14.91 0.24 -16.35
N GLU A 139 15.63 -0.85 -16.07
CA GLU A 139 15.85 -1.95 -17.02
C GLU A 139 14.58 -2.77 -17.29
N LEU A 140 13.77 -3.05 -16.25
CA LEU A 140 12.56 -3.85 -16.37
C LEU A 140 11.41 -3.10 -17.07
N GLY A 141 11.36 -1.78 -16.96
CA GLY A 141 10.35 -0.96 -17.63
C GLY A 141 8.91 -1.20 -17.15
N VAL A 142 8.72 -1.81 -15.98
CA VAL A 142 7.42 -2.07 -15.36
C VAL A 142 6.99 -0.92 -14.43
N PRO A 143 5.68 -0.78 -14.11
CA PRO A 143 5.24 0.16 -13.10
C PRO A 143 5.85 -0.10 -11.72
N TYR A 144 6.14 0.98 -11.01
CA TYR A 144 6.82 0.97 -9.72
C TYR A 144 6.08 1.85 -8.72
N ILE A 145 5.66 1.26 -7.61
CA ILE A 145 5.08 1.98 -6.49
C ILE A 145 6.22 2.51 -5.63
N LEU A 146 6.45 3.81 -5.75
CA LEU A 146 7.37 4.60 -4.94
C LEU A 146 6.65 5.02 -3.66
N MET A 147 6.91 4.31 -2.56
CA MET A 147 6.40 4.67 -1.25
C MET A 147 7.33 5.63 -0.51
N HIS A 148 6.79 6.57 0.27
CA HIS A 148 7.56 7.34 1.25
C HIS A 148 7.76 6.57 2.57
N ALA A 149 9.00 6.48 3.04
CA ALA A 149 9.33 6.02 4.40
C ALA A 149 10.70 6.57 4.83
N ARG A 150 10.93 6.69 6.14
CA ARG A 150 12.25 6.97 6.71
C ARG A 150 12.69 5.82 7.60
N GLY A 151 13.94 5.38 7.46
CA GLY A 151 14.50 4.27 8.23
C GLY A 151 13.92 2.90 7.85
N THR A 152 13.97 1.98 8.80
CA THR A 152 13.58 0.56 8.66
C THR A 152 12.39 0.24 9.56
N SER A 153 11.83 -0.96 9.45
CA SER A 153 10.75 -1.44 10.35
C SER A 153 11.08 -1.35 11.84
N THR A 154 12.37 -1.29 12.21
CA THR A 154 12.84 -1.18 13.59
C THR A 154 13.16 0.26 14.02
N THR A 155 13.42 1.18 13.08
CA THR A 155 13.86 2.55 13.37
C THR A 155 12.86 3.64 12.97
N MET A 156 11.89 3.33 12.10
CA MET A 156 11.00 4.32 11.48
C MET A 156 10.18 5.13 12.50
N ASP A 157 9.72 4.51 13.60
CA ASP A 157 8.92 5.21 14.62
C ASP A 157 9.70 6.36 15.29
N ALA A 158 11.04 6.24 15.39
CA ALA A 158 11.91 7.29 15.92
C ALA A 158 12.21 8.42 14.92
N LEU A 159 11.86 8.23 13.65
CA LEU A 159 12.14 9.18 12.55
C LEU A 159 10.89 9.97 12.11
N ALA A 160 9.81 9.90 12.89
CA ALA A 160 8.54 10.59 12.64
C ALA A 160 8.54 12.10 13.00
N ALA A 161 9.66 12.78 12.76
CA ALA A 161 9.83 14.22 13.01
C ALA A 161 9.92 14.99 11.69
N TYR A 162 8.97 15.91 11.48
CA TYR A 162 8.87 16.74 10.28
C TYR A 162 8.83 18.23 10.67
N PRO A 163 9.97 18.87 11.01
CA PRO A 163 10.01 20.23 11.54
C PRO A 163 9.44 21.33 10.60
N ARG A 164 9.48 21.12 9.28
CA ARG A 164 8.88 22.03 8.28
C ARG A 164 7.40 21.71 8.01
N GLY A 165 6.87 20.63 8.59
CA GLY A 165 5.52 20.14 8.39
C GLY A 165 5.50 18.83 7.58
N THR A 166 4.69 17.87 8.02
CA THR A 166 4.66 16.52 7.45
C THR A 166 4.33 16.52 5.96
N VAL A 167 3.29 17.25 5.54
CA VAL A 167 2.89 17.30 4.13
C VAL A 167 4.02 17.84 3.24
N ILE A 168 4.66 18.94 3.66
CA ILE A 168 5.72 19.59 2.88
C ILE A 168 6.91 18.64 2.70
N GLU A 169 7.41 18.08 3.81
CA GLU A 169 8.60 17.23 3.75
C GLU A 169 8.35 15.91 3.03
N VAL A 170 7.17 15.28 3.19
CA VAL A 170 6.83 14.05 2.48
C VAL A 170 6.75 14.29 0.97
N LEU A 171 6.16 15.41 0.54
CA LEU A 171 6.08 15.76 -0.88
C LEU A 171 7.47 16.06 -1.48
N ASP A 172 8.29 16.84 -0.78
CA ASP A 172 9.68 17.12 -1.19
C ASP A 172 10.49 15.82 -1.34
N GLU A 173 10.37 14.92 -0.36
CA GLU A 173 11.10 13.65 -0.34
C GLU A 173 10.62 12.69 -1.43
N LEU A 174 9.30 12.56 -1.65
CA LEU A 174 8.75 11.79 -2.76
C LEU A 174 9.17 12.36 -4.12
N ALA A 175 9.14 13.69 -4.28
CA ALA A 175 9.58 14.35 -5.51
C ALA A 175 11.05 14.05 -5.81
N ALA A 176 11.92 14.14 -4.81
CA ALA A 176 13.34 13.84 -4.96
C ALA A 176 13.59 12.36 -5.35
N LEU A 177 12.88 11.42 -4.73
CA LEU A 177 12.99 9.99 -5.08
C LEU A 177 12.45 9.70 -6.49
N ARG A 178 11.32 10.31 -6.86
CA ARG A 178 10.74 10.25 -8.20
C ARG A 178 11.72 10.78 -9.25
N ASP A 179 12.36 11.92 -9.00
CA ASP A 179 13.37 12.49 -9.90
C ASP A 179 14.57 11.57 -10.06
N ARG A 180 14.98 10.87 -8.99
CA ARG A 180 16.06 9.89 -9.02
C ARG A 180 15.74 8.70 -9.93
N LEU A 181 14.52 8.16 -9.88
CA LEU A 181 14.06 7.09 -10.76
C LEU A 181 13.99 7.55 -12.22
N VAL A 182 13.41 8.72 -12.47
CA VAL A 182 13.29 9.28 -13.83
C VAL A 182 14.68 9.54 -14.43
N ALA A 183 15.61 10.09 -13.66
CA ALA A 183 16.99 10.32 -14.11
C ALA A 183 17.74 9.02 -14.46
N ALA A 184 17.35 7.89 -13.85
CA ALA A 184 17.90 6.58 -14.18
C ALA A 184 17.23 5.92 -15.40
N GLY A 185 16.19 6.53 -15.97
CA GLY A 185 15.50 6.04 -17.16
C GLY A 185 14.14 5.40 -16.90
N VAL A 186 13.60 5.46 -15.67
CA VAL A 186 12.23 5.00 -15.39
C VAL A 186 11.23 5.98 -16.02
N HIS A 187 10.27 5.45 -16.78
CA HIS A 187 9.19 6.25 -17.35
C HIS A 187 8.33 6.88 -16.25
N ALA A 188 8.06 8.19 -16.36
CA ALA A 188 7.28 8.92 -15.35
C ALA A 188 5.86 8.34 -15.19
N GLU A 189 5.27 7.84 -16.27
CA GLU A 189 3.97 7.19 -16.33
C GLU A 189 3.94 5.85 -15.56
N ASN A 190 5.10 5.19 -15.44
CA ASN A 190 5.25 3.95 -14.68
C ASN A 190 5.32 4.19 -13.17
N ILE A 191 5.55 5.42 -12.71
CA ILE A 191 5.66 5.73 -11.28
C ILE A 191 4.27 5.90 -10.66
N ILE A 192 4.03 5.20 -9.56
CA ILE A 192 2.85 5.33 -8.68
C ILE A 192 3.36 5.81 -7.32
N LEU A 193 2.79 6.88 -6.78
CA LEU A 193 3.19 7.43 -5.48
C LEU A 193 2.36 6.85 -4.35
N ASP A 194 3.00 6.47 -3.25
CA ASP A 194 2.34 6.15 -1.98
C ASP A 194 2.93 7.04 -0.86
N PRO A 195 2.11 7.81 -0.12
CA PRO A 195 2.60 8.67 0.97
C PRO A 195 3.10 7.88 2.20
N GLY A 196 2.96 6.56 2.19
CA GLY A 196 3.50 5.64 3.19
C GLY A 196 2.89 5.86 4.57
N LEU A 197 1.56 5.76 4.66
CA LEU A 197 0.84 5.93 5.93
C LEU A 197 1.41 4.98 6.99
N GLY A 198 1.65 5.44 8.21
CA GLY A 198 2.21 4.64 9.30
C GLY A 198 3.68 4.24 9.15
N PHE A 199 4.40 4.71 8.12
CA PHE A 199 5.85 4.50 7.96
C PHE A 199 6.61 5.77 8.30
N ALA A 200 7.20 5.82 9.50
CA ALA A 200 7.78 7.04 10.08
C ALA A 200 6.78 8.21 10.20
N LYS A 201 5.53 7.90 10.57
CA LYS A 201 4.48 8.87 10.90
C LYS A 201 3.93 8.59 12.29
N GLY A 202 3.74 9.65 13.07
CA GLY A 202 3.21 9.60 14.44
C GLY A 202 2.06 10.59 14.63
N GLY A 203 1.29 10.41 15.70
CA GLY A 203 0.20 11.33 16.05
C GLY A 203 -0.81 11.54 14.92
N MET A 204 -0.95 12.79 14.45
CA MET A 204 -1.90 13.20 13.41
C MET A 204 -1.31 13.20 11.99
N GLN A 205 -0.04 12.87 11.82
CA GLN A 205 0.68 13.02 10.56
C GLN A 205 0.07 12.23 9.40
N ASP A 206 -0.45 11.02 9.66
CA ASP A 206 -1.18 10.24 8.65
C ASP A 206 -2.47 10.94 8.19
N TRP A 207 -3.18 11.59 9.11
CA TRP A 207 -4.40 12.34 8.81
C TRP A 207 -4.10 13.63 8.04
N GLU A 208 -2.98 14.30 8.35
CA GLU A 208 -2.50 15.47 7.61
C GLU A 208 -2.23 15.13 6.14
N LEU A 209 -1.58 13.98 5.87
CA LEU A 209 -1.32 13.50 4.51
C LEU A 209 -2.63 13.14 3.78
N LEU A 210 -3.56 12.46 4.46
CA LEU A 210 -4.87 12.12 3.90
C LEU A 210 -5.72 13.37 3.58
N ALA A 211 -5.61 14.42 4.38
CA ALA A 211 -6.28 15.70 4.13
C ALA A 211 -5.62 16.47 2.97
N ALA A 212 -4.34 16.20 2.68
CA ALA A 212 -3.55 16.86 1.66
C ALA A 212 -3.42 16.07 0.35
N LEU A 213 -4.29 15.09 0.07
CA LEU A 213 -4.23 14.29 -1.16
C LEU A 213 -4.26 15.13 -2.44
N GLY A 214 -4.96 16.26 -2.43
CA GLY A 214 -4.93 17.21 -3.55
C GLY A 214 -3.51 17.70 -3.89
N GLN A 215 -2.66 17.91 -2.89
CA GLN A 215 -1.26 18.30 -3.09
C GLN A 215 -0.42 17.14 -3.66
N LEU A 216 -0.66 15.91 -3.19
CA LEU A 216 0.02 14.73 -3.74
C LEU A 216 -0.29 14.53 -5.23
N HIS A 217 -1.54 14.74 -5.65
CA HIS A 217 -1.92 14.69 -7.07
C HIS A 217 -1.21 15.75 -7.94
N THR A 218 -0.77 16.88 -7.37
CA THR A 218 -0.04 17.90 -8.14
C THR A 218 1.32 17.43 -8.65
N LEU A 219 1.86 16.33 -8.09
CA LEU A 219 3.08 15.70 -8.60
C LEU A 219 2.87 14.99 -9.94
N GLY A 220 1.62 14.86 -10.43
CA GLY A 220 1.32 14.36 -11.78
C GLY A 220 1.37 12.85 -11.95
N HIS A 221 1.40 12.09 -10.85
CA HIS A 221 1.48 10.63 -10.86
C HIS A 221 0.20 9.98 -10.32
N ARG A 222 0.03 8.70 -10.64
CA ARG A 222 -0.96 7.83 -9.97
C ARG A 222 -0.68 7.79 -8.47
N VAL A 223 -1.73 7.72 -7.66
CA VAL A 223 -1.61 7.68 -6.19
C VAL A 223 -2.21 6.39 -5.65
N LEU A 224 -1.43 5.61 -4.90
CA LEU A 224 -1.88 4.46 -4.12
C LEU A 224 -2.00 4.87 -2.64
N ILE A 225 -3.07 4.43 -1.97
CA ILE A 225 -3.22 4.61 -0.53
C ILE A 225 -3.30 3.27 0.19
N ALA A 226 -2.29 2.98 1.01
CA ALA A 226 -2.26 1.81 1.89
C ALA A 226 -2.61 2.20 3.34
N GLY A 227 -3.90 2.29 3.66
CA GLY A 227 -4.38 2.64 5.02
C GLY A 227 -4.92 1.48 5.86
N SER A 228 -5.10 0.30 5.24
CA SER A 228 -5.86 -0.81 5.83
C SER A 228 -5.25 -1.32 7.14
N ARG A 229 -6.10 -1.42 8.18
CA ARG A 229 -5.78 -1.92 9.52
C ARG A 229 -4.64 -1.19 10.26
N LYS A 230 -4.17 -0.04 9.77
CA LYS A 230 -3.03 0.68 10.38
C LYS A 230 -3.36 1.30 11.75
N ARG A 231 -2.31 1.53 12.54
CA ARG A 231 -2.38 2.00 13.94
C ARG A 231 -3.08 3.35 14.09
N PHE A 232 -2.92 4.28 13.14
CA PHE A 232 -3.56 5.59 13.22
C PHE A 232 -5.10 5.51 13.20
N LEU A 233 -5.68 4.52 12.50
CA LEU A 233 -7.12 4.24 12.56
C LEU A 233 -7.53 3.78 13.96
N ALA A 234 -6.74 2.89 14.57
CA ALA A 234 -6.99 2.44 15.94
C ALA A 234 -6.99 3.62 16.92
N ASN A 235 -6.00 4.51 16.81
CA ASN A 235 -5.88 5.68 17.66
C ASN A 235 -7.12 6.58 17.58
N ALA A 236 -7.60 6.86 16.36
CA ALA A 236 -8.81 7.66 16.17
C ALA A 236 -10.07 6.97 16.72
N LEU A 237 -10.22 5.66 16.50
CA LEU A 237 -11.36 4.88 16.99
C LEU A 237 -11.37 4.79 18.52
N ASN A 238 -10.23 4.53 19.15
CA ASN A 238 -10.12 4.45 20.60
C ASN A 238 -10.44 5.81 21.26
N ALA A 239 -9.96 6.91 20.66
CA ALA A 239 -10.28 8.25 21.12
C ALA A 239 -11.79 8.55 21.04
N ALA A 240 -12.43 8.16 19.93
CA ALA A 240 -13.87 8.30 19.75
C ALA A 240 -14.67 7.43 20.75
N ASP A 241 -14.23 6.19 20.98
CA ASP A 241 -14.87 5.28 21.94
C ASP A 241 -14.76 5.83 23.37
N ALA A 242 -13.58 6.30 23.77
CA ALA A 242 -13.37 6.94 25.07
C ALA A 242 -14.26 8.18 25.27
N ALA A 243 -14.43 9.00 24.22
CA ALA A 243 -15.32 10.15 24.26
C ALA A 243 -16.80 9.76 24.41
N ARG A 244 -17.24 8.69 23.73
CA ARG A 244 -18.61 8.15 23.86
C ARG A 244 -18.87 7.61 25.27
N THR A 245 -17.92 6.87 25.84
CA THR A 245 -18.05 6.34 27.20
C THR A 245 -18.16 7.46 28.23
N LYS A 246 -17.34 8.52 28.12
CA LYS A 246 -17.46 9.71 28.99
C LYS A 246 -18.82 10.40 28.88
N THR A 247 -19.38 10.45 27.67
CA THR A 247 -20.70 11.05 27.43
C THR A 247 -21.83 10.19 28.01
N GLN A 248 -21.74 8.87 27.88
CA GLN A 248 -22.75 7.92 28.36
C GLN A 248 -22.69 7.71 29.88
N ASN A 249 -21.51 7.83 30.49
CA ASN A 249 -21.31 7.70 31.93
C ASN A 249 -20.35 8.79 32.45
N PRO A 250 -20.86 10.01 32.73
CA PRO A 250 -20.04 11.14 33.18
C PRO A 250 -19.27 10.86 34.48
N ALA A 251 -19.82 10.02 35.36
CA ALA A 251 -19.21 9.66 36.64
C ALA A 251 -18.01 8.70 36.50
N ALA A 252 -17.88 7.99 35.38
CA ALA A 252 -16.75 7.09 35.11
C ALA A 252 -15.51 7.81 34.55
N GLY A 253 -15.63 9.06 34.11
CA GLY A 253 -14.62 9.76 33.31
C GLY A 253 -13.47 10.42 34.07
N ALA A 254 -13.52 10.47 35.41
CA ALA A 254 -12.54 11.19 36.22
C ALA A 254 -11.41 10.32 36.80
N ASN A 255 -11.57 8.99 36.85
CA ASN A 255 -10.66 8.09 37.58
C ASN A 255 -10.18 6.87 36.76
N THR A 256 -10.37 6.83 35.44
CA THR A 256 -9.77 5.75 34.64
C THR A 256 -8.25 5.92 34.57
N ALA A 257 -7.55 5.12 35.37
CA ALA A 257 -6.10 5.00 35.30
C ALA A 257 -5.67 4.63 33.87
N PRO A 258 -4.43 4.96 33.43
CA PRO A 258 -3.94 4.59 32.10
C PRO A 258 -4.10 3.10 31.78
N ASP A 259 -3.95 2.23 32.78
CA ASP A 259 -4.11 0.77 32.66
C ASP A 259 -5.58 0.31 32.51
N GLN A 260 -6.55 1.22 32.62
CA GLN A 260 -7.98 0.98 32.42
C GLN A 260 -8.50 1.54 31.10
N MET A 261 -7.65 2.15 30.26
CA MET A 261 -8.05 2.48 28.89
C MET A 261 -8.31 1.18 28.12
N PRO A 262 -9.41 1.10 27.34
CA PRO A 262 -9.67 -0.07 26.53
C PRO A 262 -8.48 -0.33 25.60
N PRO A 263 -8.06 -1.59 25.44
CA PRO A 263 -6.94 -1.94 24.58
C PRO A 263 -7.22 -1.44 23.17
N ALA A 264 -6.16 -1.07 22.44
CA ALA A 264 -6.34 -0.59 21.09
C ALA A 264 -7.05 -1.65 20.24
N ARG A 265 -8.12 -1.25 19.52
CA ARG A 265 -8.89 -2.17 18.67
C ARG A 265 -7.92 -3.01 17.84
N ALA A 266 -8.02 -4.34 17.92
CA ALA A 266 -7.14 -5.26 17.18
C ALA A 266 -7.22 -5.01 15.66
N PRO A 267 -6.18 -5.32 14.86
CA PRO A 267 -6.15 -5.05 13.42
C PRO A 267 -7.41 -5.50 12.65
N GLU A 268 -7.91 -6.70 12.91
CA GLU A 268 -9.11 -7.29 12.32
C GLU A 268 -10.39 -6.50 12.66
N ASN A 269 -10.42 -5.81 13.80
CA ASN A 269 -11.54 -4.98 14.23
C ASN A 269 -11.49 -3.56 13.63
N ARG A 270 -10.64 -3.33 12.63
CA ARG A 270 -10.47 -2.05 11.92
C ARG A 270 -10.97 -2.10 10.48
N ASP A 271 -11.58 -3.20 10.04
CA ASP A 271 -11.99 -3.37 8.64
C ASP A 271 -13.06 -2.36 8.21
N ALA A 272 -14.07 -2.10 9.06
CA ALA A 272 -15.07 -1.08 8.76
C ALA A 272 -14.46 0.33 8.62
N ALA A 273 -13.49 0.69 9.47
CA ALA A 273 -12.78 1.96 9.36
C ALA A 273 -11.86 2.00 8.12
N SER A 274 -11.28 0.85 7.73
CA SER A 274 -10.47 0.72 6.52
C SER A 274 -11.31 0.91 5.26
N ALA A 275 -12.52 0.33 5.22
CA ALA A 275 -13.47 0.53 4.13
C ALA A 275 -13.93 2.00 4.06
N ALA A 276 -14.25 2.61 5.20
CA ALA A 276 -14.62 4.04 5.26
C ALA A 276 -13.48 4.94 4.74
N LEU A 277 -12.24 4.71 5.18
CA LEU A 277 -11.08 5.42 4.65
C LEU A 277 -10.94 5.24 3.13
N SER A 278 -11.11 4.01 2.65
CA SER A 278 -11.02 3.68 1.22
C SER A 278 -12.05 4.43 0.38
N ALA A 279 -13.29 4.55 0.85
CA ALA A 279 -14.30 5.40 0.21
C ALA A 279 -13.88 6.88 0.17
N LEU A 280 -13.38 7.42 1.28
CA LEU A 280 -12.99 8.83 1.38
C LEU A 280 -11.85 9.19 0.43
N VAL A 281 -10.85 8.31 0.27
CA VAL A 281 -9.74 8.55 -0.65
C VAL A 281 -10.11 8.26 -2.11
N ALA A 282 -10.96 7.24 -2.36
CA ALA A 282 -11.49 6.98 -3.70
C ALA A 282 -12.33 8.15 -4.22
N ALA A 283 -13.14 8.78 -3.36
CA ALA A 283 -13.90 9.98 -3.72
C ALA A 283 -12.99 11.14 -4.18
N GLN A 284 -11.74 11.18 -3.71
CA GLN A 284 -10.73 12.18 -4.07
C GLN A 284 -9.90 11.84 -5.32
N GLY A 285 -10.13 10.69 -5.96
CA GLY A 285 -9.49 10.40 -7.25
C GLY A 285 -8.23 9.53 -7.20
N VAL A 286 -7.91 8.89 -6.07
CA VAL A 286 -6.71 8.02 -5.99
C VAL A 286 -6.81 6.85 -6.97
N TRP A 287 -5.68 6.40 -7.50
CA TRP A 287 -5.61 5.31 -8.48
C TRP A 287 -6.00 3.96 -7.86
N GLY A 288 -5.51 3.68 -6.66
CA GLY A 288 -5.81 2.43 -5.96
C GLY A 288 -5.81 2.55 -4.45
N VAL A 289 -6.40 1.57 -3.79
CA VAL A 289 -6.28 1.34 -2.34
C VAL A 289 -5.74 -0.06 -2.06
N ARG A 290 -4.81 -0.19 -1.11
CA ARG A 290 -4.21 -1.47 -0.72
C ARG A 290 -4.83 -1.99 0.59
N VAL A 291 -5.48 -3.15 0.55
CA VAL A 291 -6.37 -3.62 1.62
C VAL A 291 -6.26 -5.10 1.97
N HIS A 292 -6.57 -5.40 3.23
CA HIS A 292 -6.68 -6.79 3.72
C HIS A 292 -8.07 -7.40 3.46
N ASN A 293 -9.14 -6.60 3.56
CA ASN A 293 -10.51 -7.09 3.45
C ASN A 293 -11.15 -6.54 2.17
N VAL A 294 -11.17 -7.38 1.13
CA VAL A 294 -11.56 -6.98 -0.24
C VAL A 294 -13.06 -6.65 -0.34
N PRO A 295 -14.02 -7.52 0.04
CA PRO A 295 -15.44 -7.26 -0.19
C PRO A 295 -15.96 -5.90 0.32
N PRO A 296 -15.78 -5.53 1.62
CA PRO A 296 -16.29 -4.25 2.11
C PRO A 296 -15.56 -3.06 1.49
N THR A 297 -14.32 -3.24 1.04
CA THR A 297 -13.57 -2.19 0.33
C THR A 297 -14.12 -1.99 -1.08
N VAL A 298 -14.42 -3.07 -1.81
CA VAL A 298 -15.05 -3.01 -3.13
C VAL A 298 -16.37 -2.26 -3.05
N ASP A 299 -17.22 -2.57 -2.07
CA ASP A 299 -18.49 -1.86 -1.85
C ASP A 299 -18.25 -0.36 -1.58
N ALA A 300 -17.34 -0.04 -0.66
CA ALA A 300 -17.03 1.33 -0.25
C ALA A 300 -16.47 2.16 -1.42
N VAL A 301 -15.54 1.60 -2.19
CA VAL A 301 -14.94 2.22 -3.37
C VAL A 301 -15.98 2.38 -4.49
N THR A 302 -16.87 1.42 -4.69
CA THR A 302 -17.96 1.50 -5.67
C THR A 302 -18.90 2.67 -5.39
N VAL A 303 -19.32 2.84 -4.13
CA VAL A 303 -20.17 3.97 -3.71
C VAL A 303 -19.45 5.30 -3.96
N ALA A 304 -18.17 5.40 -3.57
CA ALA A 304 -17.37 6.61 -3.74
C ALA A 304 -17.17 6.99 -5.22
N ASN A 305 -16.83 6.01 -6.08
CA ASN A 305 -16.66 6.24 -7.51
C ASN A 305 -17.96 6.69 -8.18
N THR A 306 -19.09 6.07 -7.82
CA THR A 306 -20.41 6.45 -8.34
C THR A 306 -20.72 7.92 -8.07
N LEU A 307 -20.47 8.37 -6.83
CA LEU A 307 -20.66 9.76 -6.45
C LEU A 307 -19.70 10.72 -7.18
N ARG A 308 -18.43 10.32 -7.31
CA ARG A 308 -17.38 11.09 -8.00
C ARG A 308 -17.73 11.31 -9.47
N THR A 309 -18.19 10.28 -10.16
CA THR A 309 -18.57 10.34 -11.59
C THR A 309 -19.70 11.34 -11.82
N ILE A 310 -20.78 11.28 -11.03
CA ILE A 310 -21.91 12.23 -11.14
C ILE A 310 -21.46 13.68 -10.88
N THR A 311 -20.56 13.87 -9.91
CA THR A 311 -20.08 15.21 -9.55
C THR A 311 -19.24 15.83 -10.66
N ARG A 312 -18.38 15.03 -11.33
CA ARG A 312 -17.60 15.49 -12.49
C ARG A 312 -18.49 15.87 -13.67
N THR A 313 -19.48 15.06 -14.02
CA THR A 313 -20.39 15.34 -15.15
C THR A 313 -21.21 16.62 -14.95
N LYS A 314 -21.45 17.06 -13.71
CA LYS A 314 -22.17 18.30 -13.41
C LYS A 314 -21.31 19.57 -13.43
N GLN A 315 -19.98 19.42 -13.41
CA GLN A 315 -19.03 20.53 -13.41
C GLN A 315 -18.48 20.84 -14.81
N THR A 316 -18.66 19.93 -15.77
CA THR A 316 -18.37 20.09 -17.20
C THR A 316 -19.60 20.54 -17.97
#